data_AF-A0A523ESH5-F1
#
_entry.id   AF-A0A523ESH5-F1
#
_cell.length_a   1.000
_cell.length_b   1.000
_cell.length_c   1.000
_cell.angle_alpha   90.00
_cell.angle_beta   90.00
_cell.angle_gamma   90.00
#
_symmetry.space_group_name_H-M   'P 1'
#
loop_
_entity.id
_entity.type
_entity.pdbx_description
1 polymer ?
#
loop_
_entity_poly.entity_id
_entity_poly.type
_entity_poly.pdbx_seq_one_letter_code
_entity_poly.pdbx_strand_id
1 'polypeptide(L)'
;MKLLGIELATRPPEGAGARTLLLLGDDGSVEKIQRVSGVPAIAAEVGRLADGEPFLLGVDIPVVVPAKAARVRPVESLLRRRFRQKMRAGGRAAAEDSGLPGETLMAGLATAGFPCLPYPDRDLRSSGLAETLPALVLKSLLWQRSPVGKERDFASQEQLFRAWTAPVYRRAALPARSGWADQAIALEMALTALDPTDGYDFTAVWDALRSATSGEDTENAAALFDAILIGATAKRYLDAPESCLFAGERNDGYVIVPADSLMRRLWLSDGGQVSGELFPQASLRKRLGNAARLRTMDLLKVPGRPLRLEATFNELPLYEFDNIDEMLWWKHCRHLAGPKMPVNGLREIQIELESEGPSPAAPLRLVRSRHRALSFRFDQPEAWRRHLPTRDNRTYPFRVLRAVYETAPST
;
A
#
# COMPACT_ATOMS: atom_id res chain seq x y z
N MET A 1 -15.35 0.15 -13.31
CA MET A 1 -14.77 -0.76 -12.29
C MET A 1 -15.56 -0.55 -11.01
N LYS A 2 -16.13 -1.63 -10.46
CA LYS A 2 -16.91 -1.57 -9.22
C LYS A 2 -16.00 -1.62 -8.00
N LEU A 3 -16.37 -0.90 -6.94
CA LEU A 3 -15.58 -0.81 -5.71
C LEU A 3 -16.34 -1.47 -4.58
N LEU A 4 -15.74 -2.51 -4.01
CA LEU A 4 -16.37 -3.36 -3.01
C LEU A 4 -15.56 -3.35 -1.73
N GLY A 5 -16.24 -3.40 -0.59
CA GLY A 5 -15.64 -3.58 0.73
C GLY A 5 -16.19 -4.83 1.39
N ILE A 6 -15.32 -5.66 1.97
CA ILE A 6 -15.78 -6.81 2.78
C ILE A 6 -14.93 -6.99 4.02
N GLU A 7 -15.60 -7.16 5.15
CA GLU A 7 -15.00 -7.55 6.41
C GLU A 7 -15.00 -9.09 6.51
N LEU A 8 -13.81 -9.68 6.63
CA LEU A 8 -13.60 -11.14 6.58
C LEU A 8 -12.91 -11.69 7.81
N ALA A 9 -12.15 -10.87 8.53
CA ALA A 9 -11.28 -11.35 9.60
C ALA A 9 -12.05 -11.76 10.86
N THR A 10 -13.20 -11.17 11.19
CA THR A 10 -13.95 -11.59 12.38
C THR A 10 -14.75 -12.86 12.12
N ARG A 11 -14.61 -13.83 13.04
CA ARG A 11 -15.54 -14.95 13.11
C ARG A 11 -16.88 -14.38 13.57
N PRO A 12 -17.95 -14.52 12.77
CA PRO A 12 -19.25 -14.04 13.21
C PRO A 12 -19.63 -14.76 14.51
N PRO A 13 -20.33 -14.11 15.46
CA PRO A 13 -20.84 -14.79 16.65
C PRO A 13 -21.73 -15.98 16.24
N GLU A 14 -21.80 -17.01 17.09
CA GLU A 14 -22.63 -18.18 16.84
C GLU A 14 -24.08 -17.75 16.55
N GLY A 15 -24.59 -18.08 15.35
CA GLY A 15 -25.91 -17.66 14.85
C GLY A 15 -25.89 -16.55 13.80
N ALA A 16 -24.87 -15.68 13.80
CA ALA A 16 -24.81 -14.49 12.94
C ALA A 16 -23.89 -14.67 11.71
N GLY A 17 -23.78 -15.89 11.17
CA GLY A 17 -22.72 -16.43 10.29
C GLY A 17 -22.32 -15.69 8.99
N ALA A 18 -22.67 -14.42 8.82
CA ALA A 18 -22.58 -13.67 7.60
C ALA A 18 -21.68 -12.42 7.76
N ARG A 19 -20.82 -12.22 6.77
CA ARG A 19 -19.89 -11.11 6.62
C ARG A 19 -20.55 -9.96 5.89
N THR A 20 -20.16 -8.73 6.23
CA THR A 20 -20.70 -7.53 5.57
C THR A 20 -19.93 -7.26 4.29
N LEU A 21 -20.60 -7.44 3.16
CA LEU A 21 -20.14 -7.05 1.82
C LEU A 21 -20.94 -5.81 1.38
N LEU A 22 -20.24 -4.82 0.85
CA LEU A 22 -20.86 -3.60 0.34
C LEU A 22 -20.36 -3.22 -1.04
N LEU A 23 -21.18 -2.42 -1.75
CA LEU A 23 -20.83 -1.68 -2.95
C LEU A 23 -20.72 -0.19 -2.62
N LEU A 24 -19.61 0.40 -3.03
CA LEU A 24 -19.38 1.84 -2.94
C LEU A 24 -19.73 2.52 -4.27
N GLY A 25 -20.47 3.62 -4.16
CA GLY A 25 -20.72 4.54 -5.26
C GLY A 25 -19.48 5.36 -5.61
N ASP A 26 -19.55 6.07 -6.73
CA ASP A 26 -18.44 6.87 -7.26
C ASP A 26 -18.03 8.02 -6.32
N ASP A 27 -18.98 8.55 -5.54
CA ASP A 27 -18.79 9.58 -4.53
C ASP A 27 -18.34 9.03 -3.15
N GLY A 28 -18.22 7.70 -3.02
CA GLY A 28 -17.89 7.02 -1.77
C GLY A 28 -19.08 6.68 -0.89
N SER A 29 -20.31 6.96 -1.35
CA SER A 29 -21.55 6.52 -0.68
C SER A 29 -21.68 5.00 -0.67
N VAL A 30 -22.45 4.47 0.28
CA VAL A 30 -22.72 3.03 0.37
C VAL A 30 -24.04 2.70 -0.35
N GLU A 31 -23.97 2.05 -1.52
CA GLU A 31 -25.15 1.79 -2.36
C GLU A 31 -25.91 0.51 -2.00
N LYS A 32 -25.18 -0.57 -1.71
CA LYS A 32 -25.77 -1.87 -1.38
C LYS A 32 -24.96 -2.58 -0.32
N ILE A 33 -25.65 -3.12 0.67
CA ILE A 33 -25.07 -3.91 1.76
C ILE A 33 -25.71 -5.30 1.73
N GLN A 34 -24.90 -6.34 1.80
CA GLN A 34 -25.35 -7.72 1.94
C GLN A 34 -24.57 -8.43 3.03
N ARG A 35 -25.24 -9.37 3.70
CA ARG A 35 -24.63 -10.26 4.66
C ARG A 35 -24.45 -11.63 4.01
N VAL A 36 -23.22 -12.07 3.85
CA VAL A 36 -22.87 -13.30 3.11
C VAL A 36 -22.08 -14.29 3.95
N SER A 37 -22.48 -15.56 3.92
CA SER A 37 -21.85 -16.63 4.70
C SER A 37 -21.11 -17.60 3.78
N GLY A 38 -19.82 -17.80 4.07
CA GLY A 38 -18.97 -18.71 3.29
C GLY A 38 -18.56 -18.20 1.90
N VAL A 39 -17.60 -18.91 1.30
CA VAL A 39 -16.95 -18.49 0.05
C VAL A 39 -17.89 -18.51 -1.16
N PRO A 40 -18.74 -19.53 -1.37
CA PRO A 40 -19.64 -19.55 -2.52
C PRO A 40 -20.64 -18.37 -2.51
N ALA A 41 -21.20 -18.02 -1.35
CA ALA A 41 -22.12 -16.90 -1.23
C ALA A 41 -21.41 -15.55 -1.46
N ILE A 42 -20.19 -15.39 -0.94
CA ILE A 42 -19.36 -14.21 -1.22
C ILE A 42 -19.13 -14.08 -2.73
N ALA A 43 -18.72 -15.17 -3.40
CA ALA A 43 -18.40 -15.13 -4.82
C ALA A 43 -19.63 -14.84 -5.70
N ALA A 44 -20.77 -15.46 -5.38
CA ALA A 44 -22.04 -15.19 -6.07
C ALA A 44 -22.45 -13.72 -5.93
N GLU A 45 -22.35 -13.16 -4.72
CA GLU A 45 -22.76 -11.79 -4.46
C GLU A 45 -21.78 -10.76 -5.05
N VAL A 46 -20.47 -11.03 -5.00
CA VAL A 46 -19.46 -10.24 -5.70
C VAL A 46 -19.76 -10.22 -7.20
N GLY A 47 -20.05 -11.37 -7.80
CA GLY A 47 -20.42 -11.46 -9.22
C GLY A 47 -21.65 -10.63 -9.56
N ARG A 48 -22.69 -10.71 -8.71
CA ARG A 48 -23.94 -9.97 -8.86
C ARG A 48 -23.77 -8.46 -8.67
N LEU A 49 -22.86 -8.01 -7.80
CA LEU A 49 -22.54 -6.59 -7.60
C LEU A 49 -21.61 -6.04 -8.68
N ALA A 50 -20.71 -6.86 -9.18
CA ALA A 50 -19.78 -6.50 -10.25
C ALA A 50 -20.50 -6.35 -11.61
N ASP A 51 -21.59 -7.10 -11.82
CA ASP A 51 -22.42 -7.05 -13.04
C ASP A 51 -21.58 -7.24 -14.33
N GLY A 52 -20.62 -8.15 -14.28
CA GLY A 52 -19.70 -8.44 -15.38
C GLY A 52 -18.57 -7.41 -15.57
N GLU A 53 -18.53 -6.32 -14.80
CA GLU A 53 -17.41 -5.38 -14.81
C GLU A 53 -16.23 -5.86 -13.93
N PRO A 54 -14.99 -5.43 -14.22
CA PRO A 54 -13.89 -5.53 -13.28
C PRO A 54 -14.22 -4.86 -11.95
N PHE A 55 -13.76 -5.42 -10.84
CA PHE A 55 -13.97 -4.88 -9.50
C PHE A 55 -12.71 -4.85 -8.65
N LEU A 56 -12.64 -3.90 -7.71
CA LEU A 56 -11.66 -3.94 -6.63
C LEU A 56 -12.37 -4.30 -5.32
N LEU A 57 -11.96 -5.40 -4.70
CA LEU A 57 -12.48 -5.83 -3.41
C LEU A 57 -11.47 -5.56 -2.30
N GLY A 58 -11.76 -4.57 -1.46
CA GLY A 58 -11.03 -4.36 -0.22
C GLY A 58 -11.30 -5.51 0.75
N VAL A 59 -10.23 -6.03 1.39
CA VAL A 59 -10.31 -7.13 2.36
C VAL A 59 -9.40 -6.87 3.56
N ASP A 60 -9.75 -7.39 4.73
CA ASP A 60 -8.95 -7.31 5.97
C ASP A 60 -8.18 -8.58 6.33
N ILE A 61 -8.14 -9.54 5.39
CA ILE A 61 -7.38 -10.77 5.50
C ILE A 61 -6.14 -10.74 4.59
N PRO A 62 -5.08 -11.46 4.95
CA PRO A 62 -3.91 -11.68 4.09
C PRO A 62 -4.26 -12.24 2.71
N VAL A 63 -3.91 -11.52 1.64
CA VAL A 63 -4.25 -11.91 0.26
C VAL A 63 -3.20 -12.83 -0.39
N VAL A 64 -1.95 -12.81 0.09
CA VAL A 64 -0.85 -13.58 -0.51
C VAL A 64 -0.17 -14.46 0.53
N VAL A 65 -0.04 -15.75 0.22
CA VAL A 65 0.78 -16.71 0.96
C VAL A 65 2.14 -16.84 0.25
N PRO A 66 3.29 -16.65 0.92
CA PRO A 66 4.58 -16.81 0.29
C PRO A 66 4.77 -18.25 -0.21
N ALA A 67 5.43 -18.41 -1.36
CA ALA A 67 5.81 -19.70 -1.94
C ALA A 67 6.84 -20.50 -1.10
N LYS A 68 7.06 -20.15 0.17
CA LYS A 68 8.01 -20.78 1.08
C LYS A 68 7.44 -20.91 2.49
N ALA A 69 7.96 -21.88 3.22
CA ALA A 69 7.68 -22.25 4.62
C ALA A 69 7.88 -21.13 5.69
N ALA A 70 7.87 -19.86 5.31
CA ALA A 70 7.91 -18.74 6.24
C ALA A 70 6.58 -18.67 7.01
N ARG A 71 6.65 -18.84 8.33
CA ARG A 71 5.50 -18.75 9.25
C ARG A 71 4.89 -17.34 9.33
N VAL A 72 5.57 -16.30 8.83
CA VAL A 72 5.19 -14.88 8.97
C VAL A 72 5.55 -14.11 7.69
N ARG A 73 4.63 -13.31 7.13
CA ARG A 73 4.89 -12.43 5.98
C ARG A 73 5.80 -11.25 6.39
N PRO A 74 6.80 -10.86 5.59
CA PRO A 74 7.63 -9.70 5.90
C PRO A 74 6.85 -8.41 6.20
N VAL A 75 5.73 -8.16 5.51
CA VAL A 75 4.87 -6.99 5.78
C VAL A 75 4.32 -6.98 7.22
N GLU A 76 3.97 -8.13 7.79
CA GLU A 76 3.42 -8.23 9.15
C GLU A 76 4.45 -7.76 10.20
N SER A 77 5.71 -8.16 10.02
CA SER A 77 6.82 -7.71 10.87
C SER A 77 7.04 -6.20 10.76
N LEU A 78 6.93 -5.64 9.56
CA LEU A 78 7.06 -4.21 9.32
C LEU A 78 5.94 -3.44 10.01
N LEU A 79 4.69 -3.86 9.85
CA LEU A 79 3.55 -3.18 10.47
C LEU A 79 3.63 -3.20 12.01
N ARG A 80 4.03 -4.33 12.58
CA ARG A 80 4.26 -4.45 14.04
C ARG A 80 5.36 -3.52 14.51
N ARG A 81 6.46 -3.43 13.76
CA ARG A 81 7.61 -2.58 14.12
C ARG A 81 7.32 -1.10 13.92
N ARG A 82 6.59 -0.71 12.86
CA ARG A 82 6.38 0.68 12.44
C ARG A 82 5.16 1.33 13.07
N PHE A 83 4.05 0.63 13.05
CA PHE A 83 2.76 1.17 13.45
C PHE A 83 2.27 0.61 14.78
N ARG A 84 3.03 -0.32 15.38
CA ARG A 84 2.63 -1.13 16.55
C ARG A 84 1.35 -1.93 16.30
N GLN A 85 1.03 -2.18 15.03
CA GLN A 85 -0.14 -2.93 14.64
C GLN A 85 0.22 -4.40 14.46
N LYS A 86 -0.47 -5.28 15.18
CA LYS A 86 -0.38 -6.73 14.95
C LYS A 86 -1.36 -7.10 13.85
N MET A 87 -0.87 -7.75 12.80
CA MET A 87 -1.72 -8.46 11.84
C MET A 87 -2.06 -9.84 12.38
N ARG A 88 -3.21 -10.37 11.96
CA ARG A 88 -3.50 -11.79 12.11
C ARG A 88 -2.56 -12.58 11.20
N ALA A 89 -2.20 -13.78 11.63
CA ALA A 89 -1.37 -14.66 10.80
C ALA A 89 -2.17 -15.05 9.53
N GLY A 90 -1.49 -15.05 8.38
CA GLY A 90 -2.12 -15.36 7.08
C GLY A 90 -2.00 -16.81 6.61
N GLY A 91 -1.36 -17.69 7.37
CA GLY A 91 -1.14 -19.08 6.97
C GLY A 91 -2.39 -19.96 7.15
N ARG A 92 -2.39 -21.15 6.52
CA ARG A 92 -3.46 -22.17 6.69
C ARG A 92 -3.77 -22.51 8.15
N ALA A 93 -2.76 -22.49 9.01
CA ALA A 93 -2.91 -22.71 10.45
C ALA A 93 -3.66 -21.58 11.18
N ALA A 94 -3.83 -20.42 10.55
CA ALA A 94 -4.58 -19.28 11.07
C ALA A 94 -6.03 -19.23 10.56
N ALA A 95 -6.45 -20.20 9.72
CA ALA A 95 -7.84 -20.33 9.28
C ALA A 95 -8.81 -20.49 10.47
N GLU A 96 -8.33 -21.09 11.56
CA GLU A 96 -9.10 -21.28 12.80
C GLU A 96 -9.40 -19.95 13.53
N ASP A 97 -8.52 -18.94 13.41
CA ASP A 97 -8.62 -17.64 14.09
C ASP A 97 -9.11 -16.47 13.22
N SER A 98 -9.01 -16.58 11.88
CA SER A 98 -9.25 -15.49 10.92
C SER A 98 -10.55 -15.62 10.11
N GLY A 99 -11.29 -16.72 10.25
CA GLY A 99 -12.59 -16.91 9.61
C GLY A 99 -12.52 -17.30 8.12
N LEU A 100 -11.60 -16.75 7.32
CA LEU A 100 -11.38 -17.15 5.93
C LEU A 100 -9.94 -16.82 5.44
N PRO A 101 -9.17 -17.80 4.91
CA PRO A 101 -7.89 -17.50 4.25
C PRO A 101 -8.07 -16.78 2.91
N GLY A 102 -7.19 -15.82 2.60
CA GLY A 102 -7.27 -15.07 1.32
C GLY A 102 -7.04 -15.95 0.09
N GLU A 103 -6.22 -17.00 0.21
CA GLU A 103 -6.04 -18.00 -0.86
C GLU A 103 -7.35 -18.73 -1.20
N THR A 104 -8.16 -19.05 -0.18
CA THR A 104 -9.45 -19.70 -0.34
C THR A 104 -10.46 -18.76 -0.98
N LEU A 105 -10.44 -17.47 -0.61
CA LEU A 105 -11.27 -16.45 -1.25
C LEU A 105 -10.92 -16.31 -2.74
N MET A 106 -9.64 -16.16 -3.08
CA MET A 106 -9.20 -16.05 -4.47
C MET A 106 -9.58 -17.28 -5.30
N ALA A 107 -9.36 -18.48 -4.76
CA ALA A 107 -9.75 -19.73 -5.42
C ALA A 107 -11.27 -19.80 -5.64
N GLY A 108 -12.06 -19.39 -4.65
CA GLY A 108 -13.52 -19.36 -4.74
C GLY A 108 -14.03 -18.37 -5.79
N LEU A 109 -13.47 -17.15 -5.81
CA LEU A 109 -13.80 -16.14 -6.82
C LEU A 109 -13.44 -16.62 -8.22
N ALA A 110 -12.25 -17.20 -8.41
CA ALA A 110 -11.83 -17.78 -9.68
C ALA A 110 -12.76 -18.94 -10.13
N THR A 111 -13.16 -19.81 -9.20
CA THR A 111 -14.10 -20.92 -9.49
C THR A 111 -15.47 -20.43 -9.92
N ALA A 112 -15.92 -19.30 -9.36
CA ALA A 112 -17.18 -18.65 -9.75
C ALA A 112 -17.09 -17.82 -11.05
N GLY A 113 -15.94 -17.82 -11.74
CA GLY A 113 -15.74 -17.08 -12.99
C GLY A 113 -15.22 -15.65 -12.81
N PHE A 114 -14.79 -15.27 -11.61
CA PHE A 114 -14.28 -13.94 -11.28
C PHE A 114 -12.81 -14.00 -10.83
N PRO A 115 -11.86 -14.32 -11.73
CA PRO A 115 -10.45 -14.37 -11.35
C PRO A 115 -9.96 -13.00 -10.89
N CYS A 116 -9.34 -12.95 -9.72
CA CYS A 116 -8.79 -11.72 -9.16
C CYS A 116 -7.26 -11.76 -9.14
N LEU A 117 -6.65 -10.61 -9.42
CA LEU A 117 -5.26 -10.37 -9.07
C LEU A 117 -5.13 -10.28 -7.54
N PRO A 118 -4.01 -10.78 -6.97
CA PRO A 118 -3.77 -10.68 -5.53
C PRO A 118 -3.48 -9.24 -5.07
N TYR A 119 -3.44 -8.27 -5.98
CA TYR A 119 -3.23 -6.86 -5.71
C TYR A 119 -4.14 -6.02 -6.61
N PRO A 120 -4.38 -4.74 -6.26
CA PRO A 120 -5.21 -3.87 -7.09
C PRO A 120 -4.57 -3.67 -8.45
N ASP A 121 -5.35 -3.87 -9.51
CA ASP A 121 -4.97 -3.44 -10.85
C ASP A 121 -5.13 -1.92 -10.95
N ARG A 122 -4.02 -1.21 -11.17
CA ARG A 122 -4.05 0.26 -11.30
C ARG A 122 -4.66 0.72 -12.62
N ASP A 123 -4.64 -0.14 -13.64
CA ASP A 123 -5.23 0.18 -14.94
C ASP A 123 -6.75 -0.08 -14.94
N LEU A 124 -7.29 -0.58 -13.83
CA LEU A 124 -8.71 -0.87 -13.63
C LEU A 124 -9.27 -1.88 -14.64
N ARG A 125 -8.41 -2.72 -15.24
CA ARG A 125 -8.78 -3.68 -16.30
C ARG A 125 -9.15 -5.05 -15.75
N SER A 126 -8.50 -5.44 -14.66
CA SER A 126 -8.65 -6.74 -14.02
C SER A 126 -9.24 -6.58 -12.63
N SER A 127 -10.07 -7.54 -12.23
CA SER A 127 -10.50 -7.59 -10.85
C SER A 127 -9.32 -7.83 -9.92
N GLY A 128 -9.35 -7.21 -8.74
CA GLY A 128 -8.25 -7.28 -7.79
C GLY A 128 -8.72 -7.29 -6.35
N LEU A 129 -7.82 -7.69 -5.46
CA LEU A 129 -8.01 -7.56 -4.01
C LEU A 129 -7.15 -6.41 -3.48
N ALA A 130 -7.62 -5.73 -2.44
CA ALA A 130 -6.91 -4.66 -1.73
C ALA A 130 -6.83 -4.98 -0.24
N GLU A 131 -5.70 -5.54 0.20
CA GLU A 131 -5.46 -5.83 1.62
C GLU A 131 -5.38 -4.53 2.45
N THR A 132 -6.29 -4.36 3.40
CA THR A 132 -6.49 -3.14 4.18
C THR A 132 -6.79 -3.51 5.62
N LEU A 133 -6.19 -2.84 6.61
CA LEU A 133 -6.40 -3.16 8.02
C LEU A 133 -7.28 -2.11 8.70
N PRO A 134 -8.56 -2.40 9.04
CA PRO A 134 -9.48 -1.42 9.62
C PRO A 134 -8.89 -0.65 10.80
N ALA A 135 -8.29 -1.36 11.76
CA ALA A 135 -7.69 -0.74 12.94
C ALA A 135 -6.55 0.24 12.60
N LEU A 136 -5.74 -0.07 11.58
CA LEU A 136 -4.65 0.81 11.15
C LEU A 136 -5.17 1.97 10.30
N VAL A 137 -6.20 1.75 9.49
CA VAL A 137 -6.92 2.80 8.75
C VAL A 137 -7.51 3.79 9.74
N LEU A 138 -8.29 3.31 10.72
CA LEU A 138 -8.90 4.13 11.75
C LEU A 138 -7.84 4.95 12.50
N LYS A 139 -6.77 4.30 12.93
CA LYS A 139 -5.64 4.98 13.58
C LYS A 139 -5.07 6.08 12.68
N SER A 140 -4.82 5.80 11.40
CA SER A 140 -4.28 6.80 10.48
C SER A 140 -5.23 8.01 10.32
N LEU A 141 -6.51 7.77 10.10
CA LEU A 141 -7.50 8.83 9.86
C LEU A 141 -7.70 9.71 11.10
N LEU A 142 -7.87 9.10 12.27
CA LEU A 142 -8.00 9.84 13.53
C LEU A 142 -6.74 10.63 13.87
N TRP A 143 -5.55 10.09 13.58
CA TRP A 143 -4.30 10.82 13.78
C TRP A 143 -4.23 12.07 12.90
N GLN A 144 -4.60 11.96 11.62
CA GLN A 144 -4.63 13.09 10.67
C GLN A 144 -5.56 14.22 11.15
N ARG A 145 -6.62 13.88 11.90
CA ARG A 145 -7.55 14.84 12.49
C ARG A 145 -7.12 15.35 13.86
N SER A 146 -6.24 14.64 14.56
CA SER A 146 -5.79 14.98 15.90
C SER A 146 -5.04 16.32 15.93
N PRO A 147 -5.29 17.20 16.91
CA PRO A 147 -4.48 18.40 17.12
C PRO A 147 -2.99 18.10 17.32
N VAL A 148 -2.68 16.96 17.95
CA VAL A 148 -1.31 16.48 18.18
C VAL A 148 -0.61 16.09 16.87
N GLY A 149 -1.39 15.61 15.89
CA GLY A 149 -0.91 15.36 14.53
C GLY A 149 -0.52 16.63 13.75
N LYS A 150 -0.87 17.82 14.27
CA LYS A 150 -0.52 19.13 13.67
C LYS A 150 0.72 19.77 14.29
N GLU A 151 1.32 19.17 15.31
CA GLU A 151 2.59 19.63 15.89
C GLU A 151 3.73 19.63 14.86
N ARG A 152 4.74 20.50 15.01
CA ARG A 152 5.83 20.63 14.01
C ARG A 152 7.02 19.73 14.29
N ASP A 153 7.14 19.18 15.50
CA ASP A 153 8.25 18.30 15.87
C ASP A 153 7.94 16.83 15.55
N PHE A 154 8.55 16.34 14.47
CA PHE A 154 8.33 14.99 13.99
C PHE A 154 8.79 13.88 14.93
N ALA A 155 9.81 14.12 15.76
CA ALA A 155 10.31 13.08 16.68
C ALA A 155 9.28 12.81 17.78
N SER A 156 8.75 13.87 18.38
CA SER A 156 7.62 13.83 19.30
C SER A 156 6.39 13.21 18.65
N GLN A 157 6.05 13.60 17.41
CA GLN A 157 4.91 13.03 16.69
C GLN A 157 5.03 11.52 16.43
N GLU A 158 6.21 11.02 16.06
CA GLU A 158 6.45 9.59 15.88
C GLU A 158 6.25 8.83 17.19
N GLN A 159 6.80 9.34 18.30
CA GLN A 159 6.64 8.72 19.62
C GLN A 159 5.16 8.71 20.05
N LEU A 160 4.48 9.84 19.88
CA LEU A 160 3.07 10.00 20.22
C LEU A 160 2.18 9.11 19.34
N PHE A 161 2.39 9.05 18.03
CA PHE A 161 1.65 8.16 17.14
C PHE A 161 1.82 6.69 17.54
N ARG A 162 3.03 6.28 17.88
CA ARG A 162 3.32 4.89 18.30
C ARG A 162 2.66 4.55 19.64
N ALA A 163 2.61 5.48 20.58
CA ALA A 163 1.95 5.33 21.87
C ALA A 163 0.42 5.44 21.77
N TRP A 164 -0.07 6.21 20.80
CA TRP A 164 -1.47 6.47 20.62
C TRP A 164 -2.22 5.22 20.13
N THR A 165 -3.35 4.94 20.76
CA THR A 165 -4.17 3.76 20.50
C THR A 165 -5.54 4.23 20.04
N ALA A 166 -6.00 3.72 18.90
CA ALA A 166 -7.33 4.03 18.39
C ALA A 166 -8.41 3.39 19.28
N PRO A 167 -9.63 3.95 19.32
CA PRO A 167 -10.76 3.34 19.99
C PRO A 167 -10.98 1.90 19.53
N VAL A 168 -11.31 1.01 20.49
CA VAL A 168 -11.65 -0.38 20.22
C VAL A 168 -13.15 -0.56 20.39
N TYR A 169 -13.82 -0.98 19.33
CA TYR A 169 -15.30 -1.06 19.25
C TYR A 169 -15.79 -2.42 18.78
N ARG A 170 -14.90 -3.38 18.50
CA ARG A 170 -15.26 -4.77 18.21
C ARG A 170 -15.40 -5.54 19.51
N ARG A 171 -16.48 -6.32 19.66
CA ARG A 171 -16.76 -7.11 20.86
C ARG A 171 -15.59 -8.00 21.27
N ALA A 172 -14.95 -8.66 20.31
CA ALA A 172 -13.83 -9.56 20.54
C ALA A 172 -12.57 -8.88 21.10
N ALA A 173 -12.44 -7.56 20.97
CA ALA A 173 -11.30 -6.79 21.41
C ALA A 173 -11.58 -5.92 22.65
N LEU A 174 -12.84 -5.87 23.10
CA LEU A 174 -13.24 -5.18 24.32
C LEU A 174 -12.90 -6.00 25.58
N PRO A 175 -12.72 -5.35 26.74
CA PRO A 175 -12.58 -6.04 28.02
C PRO A 175 -13.76 -7.00 28.29
N ALA A 176 -13.49 -8.14 28.93
CA ALA A 176 -14.51 -9.19 29.17
C ALA A 176 -15.74 -8.74 29.97
N ARG A 177 -15.63 -7.63 30.72
CA ARG A 177 -16.74 -7.05 31.50
C ARG A 177 -17.57 -6.01 30.73
N SER A 178 -17.14 -5.63 29.53
CA SER A 178 -17.83 -4.64 28.72
C SER A 178 -19.12 -5.20 28.14
N GLY A 179 -20.21 -4.45 28.29
CA GLY A 179 -21.50 -4.75 27.68
C GLY A 179 -21.60 -4.23 26.25
N TRP A 180 -22.72 -4.55 25.60
CA TRP A 180 -23.02 -4.02 24.26
C TRP A 180 -23.16 -2.49 24.24
N ALA A 181 -23.61 -1.87 25.36
CA ALA A 181 -23.69 -0.43 25.48
C ALA A 181 -22.30 0.23 25.47
N ASP A 182 -21.31 -0.36 26.15
CA ASP A 182 -19.92 0.12 26.10
C ASP A 182 -19.36 0.01 24.68
N GLN A 183 -19.70 -1.06 23.98
CA GLN A 183 -19.34 -1.24 22.58
C GLN A 183 -19.96 -0.16 21.69
N ALA A 184 -21.25 0.12 21.85
CA ALA A 184 -21.97 1.12 21.10
C ALA A 184 -21.37 2.52 21.31
N ILE A 185 -21.07 2.88 22.56
CA ILE A 185 -20.40 4.15 22.91
C ILE A 185 -19.01 4.22 22.25
N ALA A 186 -18.23 3.14 22.29
CA ALA A 186 -16.90 3.14 21.66
C ALA A 186 -16.99 3.32 20.13
N LEU A 187 -17.99 2.72 19.48
CA LEU A 187 -18.24 2.89 18.05
C LEU A 187 -18.71 4.32 17.74
N GLU A 188 -19.64 4.86 18.53
CA GLU A 188 -20.13 6.24 18.41
C GLU A 188 -18.99 7.27 18.54
N MET A 189 -18.07 7.06 19.48
CA MET A 189 -16.89 7.91 19.63
C MET A 189 -15.99 7.87 18.40
N ALA A 190 -15.78 6.69 17.80
CA ALA A 190 -14.99 6.55 16.58
C ALA A 190 -15.66 7.25 15.39
N LEU A 191 -16.98 7.08 15.23
CA LEU A 191 -17.78 7.72 14.19
C LEU A 191 -17.74 9.24 14.31
N THR A 192 -18.02 9.77 15.50
CA THR A 192 -18.03 11.22 15.77
C THR A 192 -16.67 11.85 15.50
N ALA A 193 -15.58 11.16 15.83
CA ALA A 193 -14.24 11.67 15.60
C ALA A 193 -13.85 11.71 14.12
N LEU A 194 -14.43 10.84 13.28
CA LEU A 194 -14.18 10.79 11.84
C LEU A 194 -15.17 11.64 11.04
N ASP A 195 -16.44 11.73 11.40
CA ASP A 195 -17.46 12.39 10.59
C ASP A 195 -17.35 13.94 10.67
N PRO A 196 -17.29 14.68 9.54
CA PRO A 196 -17.16 14.21 8.14
C PRO A 196 -15.70 13.94 7.77
N THR A 197 -15.41 12.81 7.12
CA THR A 197 -14.09 12.51 6.52
C THR A 197 -14.26 12.29 5.02
N ASP A 198 -13.50 13.04 4.22
CA ASP A 198 -13.56 12.98 2.76
C ASP A 198 -13.36 11.55 2.23
N GLY A 199 -14.33 11.11 1.43
CA GLY A 199 -14.35 9.79 0.78
C GLY A 199 -14.85 8.64 1.66
N TYR A 200 -15.39 8.92 2.86
CA TYR A 200 -15.97 7.90 3.75
C TYR A 200 -17.40 8.32 4.13
N ASP A 201 -18.39 7.55 3.68
CA ASP A 201 -19.78 7.70 4.09
C ASP A 201 -20.10 6.72 5.24
N PHE A 202 -20.35 7.26 6.42
CA PHE A 202 -20.72 6.49 7.60
C PHE A 202 -22.21 6.56 7.95
N THR A 203 -23.05 7.13 7.09
CA THR A 203 -24.50 7.30 7.33
C THR A 203 -25.16 5.95 7.64
N ALA A 204 -24.85 4.92 6.86
CA ALA A 204 -25.38 3.58 7.08
C ALA A 204 -24.94 2.96 8.43
N VAL A 205 -23.77 3.34 8.96
CA VAL A 205 -23.30 2.90 10.28
C VAL A 205 -24.07 3.62 11.38
N TRP A 206 -24.26 4.94 11.23
CA TRP A 206 -25.05 5.73 12.18
C TRP A 206 -26.46 5.20 12.31
N ASP A 207 -27.11 4.87 11.19
CA ASP A 207 -28.47 4.33 11.19
C ASP A 207 -28.50 2.93 11.84
N ALA A 208 -27.56 2.05 11.49
CA ALA A 208 -27.45 0.73 12.12
C ALA A 208 -27.21 0.82 13.64
N LEU A 209 -26.38 1.76 14.09
CA LEU A 209 -26.08 1.95 15.50
C LEU A 209 -27.27 2.57 16.27
N ARG A 210 -27.98 3.54 15.69
CA ARG A 210 -29.19 4.14 16.29
C ARG A 210 -30.33 3.14 16.45
N SER A 211 -30.44 2.18 15.52
CA SER A 211 -31.42 1.11 15.59
C SER A 211 -30.97 -0.09 16.42
N ALA A 212 -29.74 -0.09 16.95
CA ALA A 212 -29.22 -1.22 17.70
C ALA A 212 -29.93 -1.39 19.04
N THR A 213 -30.47 -2.59 19.28
CA THR A 213 -31.15 -2.95 20.54
C THR A 213 -30.47 -4.11 21.26
N SER A 214 -29.44 -4.68 20.64
CA SER A 214 -28.74 -5.86 21.11
C SER A 214 -27.23 -5.78 20.83
N GLY A 215 -26.47 -6.69 21.47
CA GLY A 215 -25.06 -6.87 21.17
C GLY A 215 -24.80 -7.40 19.76
N GLU A 216 -25.75 -8.11 19.16
CA GLU A 216 -25.64 -8.55 17.77
C GLU A 216 -25.80 -7.35 16.82
N ASP A 217 -26.80 -6.49 17.04
CA ASP A 217 -26.98 -5.27 16.24
C ASP A 217 -25.76 -4.35 16.31
N THR A 218 -25.18 -4.21 17.51
CA THR A 218 -24.00 -3.38 17.73
C THR A 218 -22.76 -3.97 17.03
N GLU A 219 -22.56 -5.29 17.10
CA GLU A 219 -21.47 -5.95 16.39
C GLU A 219 -21.65 -5.86 14.86
N ASN A 220 -22.89 -5.91 14.38
CA ASN A 220 -23.20 -5.73 12.98
C ASN A 220 -22.91 -4.31 12.48
N ALA A 221 -23.27 -3.29 13.27
CA ALA A 221 -22.91 -1.90 12.96
C ALA A 221 -21.38 -1.72 12.93
N ALA A 222 -20.68 -2.33 13.89
CA ALA A 222 -19.22 -2.34 13.93
C ALA A 222 -18.58 -3.06 12.72
N ALA A 223 -19.18 -4.16 12.24
CA ALA A 223 -18.75 -4.85 11.03
C ALA A 223 -18.98 -4.03 9.76
N LEU A 224 -20.09 -3.30 9.68
CA LEU A 224 -20.34 -2.36 8.60
C LEU A 224 -19.32 -1.22 8.60
N PHE A 225 -18.98 -0.69 9.77
CA PHE A 225 -17.93 0.32 9.92
C PHE A 225 -16.58 -0.17 9.39
N ASP A 226 -16.16 -1.38 9.76
CA ASP A 226 -14.93 -2.00 9.24
C ASP A 226 -14.99 -2.18 7.71
N ALA A 227 -16.11 -2.67 7.17
CA ALA A 227 -16.30 -2.86 5.73
C ALA A 227 -16.18 -1.53 4.96
N ILE A 228 -16.71 -0.43 5.51
CA ILE A 228 -16.56 0.91 4.92
C ILE A 228 -15.11 1.37 4.98
N LEU A 229 -14.44 1.24 6.13
CA LEU A 229 -13.02 1.61 6.25
C LEU A 229 -12.14 0.85 5.23
N ILE A 230 -12.44 -0.43 5.00
CA ILE A 230 -11.75 -1.29 4.03
C ILE A 230 -12.02 -0.82 2.60
N GLY A 231 -13.28 -0.75 2.19
CA GLY A 231 -13.66 -0.41 0.82
C GLY A 231 -13.27 1.01 0.44
N ALA A 232 -13.56 2.00 1.32
CA ALA A 232 -13.28 3.40 1.04
C ALA A 232 -11.78 3.69 0.99
N THR A 233 -10.95 2.96 1.76
CA THR A 233 -9.49 3.05 1.63
C THR A 233 -9.00 2.48 0.30
N ALA A 234 -9.59 1.37 -0.16
CA ALA A 234 -9.26 0.80 -1.47
C ALA A 234 -9.65 1.76 -2.61
N LYS A 235 -10.84 2.37 -2.53
CA LYS A 235 -11.29 3.45 -3.43
C LYS A 235 -10.32 4.63 -3.42
N ARG A 236 -10.02 5.16 -2.24
CA ARG A 236 -9.11 6.29 -2.06
C ARG A 236 -7.73 6.03 -2.67
N TYR A 237 -7.23 4.80 -2.60
CA TYR A 237 -5.97 4.43 -3.23
C TYR A 237 -6.03 4.46 -4.77
N LEU A 238 -7.17 4.11 -5.37
CA LEU A 238 -7.35 4.20 -6.82
C LEU A 238 -7.50 5.65 -7.28
N ASP A 239 -8.30 6.44 -6.56
CA ASP A 239 -8.60 7.83 -6.94
C ASP A 239 -7.40 8.76 -6.70
N ALA A 240 -6.70 8.56 -5.57
CA ALA A 240 -5.61 9.42 -5.10
C ALA A 240 -4.53 8.57 -4.41
N PRO A 241 -3.73 7.78 -5.16
CA PRO A 241 -2.72 6.88 -4.59
C PRO A 241 -1.69 7.60 -3.71
N GLU A 242 -1.42 8.88 -3.97
CA GLU A 242 -0.56 9.76 -3.18
C GLU A 242 -1.17 10.18 -1.83
N SER A 243 -2.43 9.84 -1.58
CA SER A 243 -3.08 9.97 -0.27
C SER A 243 -3.00 8.68 0.56
N CYS A 244 -2.47 7.60 -0.02
CA CYS A 244 -2.32 6.28 0.60
C CYS A 244 -0.86 5.79 0.62
N LEU A 245 -0.56 4.91 1.58
CA LEU A 245 0.67 4.16 1.66
C LEU A 245 0.39 2.72 1.20
N PHE A 246 1.16 2.25 0.23
CA PHE A 246 1.27 0.84 -0.12
C PHE A 246 2.45 0.24 0.65
N ALA A 247 2.16 -0.42 1.77
CA ALA A 247 3.14 -0.97 2.69
C ALA A 247 3.43 -2.44 2.34
N GLY A 248 4.62 -2.74 1.82
CA GLY A 248 5.07 -4.09 1.49
C GLY A 248 5.42 -4.26 0.01
N GLU A 249 5.63 -5.52 -0.42
CA GLU A 249 5.95 -5.87 -1.81
C GLU A 249 5.05 -7.03 -2.27
N ARG A 250 4.75 -7.08 -3.58
CA ARG A 250 3.78 -8.04 -4.16
C ARG A 250 4.08 -9.51 -3.79
N ASN A 251 5.34 -9.89 -3.64
CA ASN A 251 5.75 -11.28 -3.34
C ASN A 251 5.80 -11.59 -1.83
N ASP A 252 5.89 -10.57 -0.99
CA ASP A 252 6.13 -10.69 0.47
C ASP A 252 4.94 -10.19 1.29
N GLY A 253 3.83 -9.87 0.62
CA GLY A 253 2.64 -9.28 1.18
C GLY A 253 2.63 -7.76 1.15
N TYR A 254 1.43 -7.18 1.12
CA TYR A 254 1.22 -5.74 1.17
C TYR A 254 0.01 -5.38 2.03
N VAL A 255 -0.09 -4.12 2.44
CA VAL A 255 -1.26 -3.50 3.05
C VAL A 255 -1.41 -2.07 2.53
N ILE A 256 -2.63 -1.64 2.27
CA ILE A 256 -2.98 -0.27 1.89
C ILE A 256 -3.57 0.45 3.10
N VAL A 257 -3.11 1.68 3.33
CA VAL A 257 -3.56 2.52 4.46
C VAL A 257 -3.60 3.98 3.99
N PRO A 258 -4.55 4.81 4.43
CA PRO A 258 -4.44 6.26 4.26
C PRO A 258 -3.14 6.75 4.89
N ALA A 259 -2.47 7.71 4.27
CA ALA A 259 -1.16 8.15 4.75
C ALA A 259 -0.89 9.62 4.50
N ASP A 260 -0.67 10.33 5.60
CA ASP A 260 -0.07 11.66 5.63
C ASP A 260 1.47 11.59 5.58
N SER A 261 2.11 12.74 5.75
CA SER A 261 3.58 12.85 5.77
C SER A 261 4.22 12.06 6.91
N LEU A 262 3.57 11.94 8.07
CA LEU A 262 4.08 11.16 9.20
C LEU A 262 4.01 9.67 8.92
N MET A 263 2.87 9.14 8.49
CA MET A 263 2.68 7.72 8.17
C MET A 263 3.68 7.25 7.11
N ARG A 264 3.90 8.08 6.09
CA ARG A 264 4.95 7.85 5.08
C ARG A 264 6.33 7.84 5.70
N ARG A 265 6.63 8.77 6.61
CA ARG A 265 7.92 8.83 7.30
C ARG A 265 8.13 7.63 8.23
N LEU A 266 7.11 7.20 8.98
CA LEU A 266 7.16 6.02 9.85
C LEU A 266 7.42 4.73 9.07
N TRP A 267 6.81 4.62 7.90
CA TRP A 267 7.12 3.54 6.97
C TRP A 267 8.61 3.54 6.57
N LEU A 268 9.18 4.74 6.43
CA LEU A 268 10.56 4.97 6.03
C LEU A 268 11.56 5.00 7.20
N SER A 269 11.14 5.20 8.45
CA SER A 269 12.00 5.54 9.60
C SER A 269 12.85 4.39 10.15
N ASP A 270 12.91 3.28 9.40
CA ASP A 270 13.80 2.10 9.53
C ASP A 270 14.20 1.70 8.09
N GLY A 271 14.58 2.67 7.26
CA GLY A 271 16.02 2.63 7.06
C GLY A 271 16.54 2.83 8.47
N GLY A 272 17.08 1.80 9.12
CA GLY A 272 17.75 2.09 10.38
C GLY A 272 18.78 3.21 10.09
N GLN A 273 19.73 3.33 10.98
CA GLN A 273 21.03 3.16 10.35
C GLN A 273 20.98 1.82 9.58
N VAL A 274 20.71 1.89 8.28
CA VAL A 274 21.56 1.18 7.35
C VAL A 274 22.93 1.81 7.62
N SER A 275 23.56 1.36 8.69
CA SER A 275 24.98 1.04 8.71
C SER A 275 25.22 -0.19 7.83
N GLY A 276 24.31 -0.53 6.90
CA GLY A 276 24.78 -1.01 5.62
C GLY A 276 25.73 0.05 5.13
N GLU A 277 26.99 -0.33 5.14
CA GLU A 277 28.11 0.40 4.56
C GLU A 277 27.58 1.25 3.40
N LEU A 278 27.80 2.57 3.48
CA LEU A 278 27.51 3.46 2.35
C LEU A 278 28.01 2.77 1.08
N PHE A 279 27.19 2.75 0.04
CA PHE A 279 27.47 1.96 -1.15
C PHE A 279 28.94 2.15 -1.58
N PRO A 280 29.79 1.11 -1.53
CA PRO A 280 31.23 1.33 -1.63
C PRO A 280 31.59 1.94 -2.98
N GLN A 281 32.42 2.98 -2.99
CA GLN A 281 32.88 3.61 -4.23
C GLN A 281 33.55 2.60 -5.17
N ALA A 282 34.27 1.61 -4.63
CA ALA A 282 34.85 0.50 -5.40
C ALA A 282 33.77 -0.38 -6.07
N SER A 283 32.64 -0.61 -5.40
CA SER A 283 31.50 -1.34 -5.97
C SER A 283 30.78 -0.54 -7.06
N LEU A 284 30.65 0.78 -6.88
CA LEU A 284 30.13 1.66 -7.93
C LEU A 284 31.02 1.61 -9.17
N ARG A 285 32.34 1.81 -8.99
CA ARG A 285 33.35 1.73 -10.06
C ARG A 285 33.33 0.38 -10.76
N LYS A 286 33.27 -0.72 -10.01
CA LYS A 286 33.24 -2.07 -10.58
C LYS A 286 31.99 -2.31 -11.44
N ARG A 287 30.81 -1.83 -10.98
CA ARG A 287 29.53 -2.06 -11.67
C ARG A 287 29.35 -1.18 -12.91
N LEU A 288 29.80 0.07 -12.85
CA LEU A 288 29.76 0.96 -14.00
C LEU A 288 30.94 0.70 -14.96
N GLY A 289 32.05 0.16 -14.46
CA GLY A 289 33.23 -0.17 -15.25
C GLY A 289 33.70 1.01 -16.08
N ASN A 290 33.98 0.76 -17.36
CA ASN A 290 34.35 1.78 -18.34
C ASN A 290 33.14 2.46 -18.98
N ALA A 291 31.91 2.15 -18.56
CA ALA A 291 30.71 2.69 -19.19
C ALA A 291 30.34 4.08 -18.69
N ALA A 292 30.89 4.51 -17.55
CA ALA A 292 30.69 5.86 -17.02
C ALA A 292 31.98 6.44 -16.43
N ARG A 293 32.17 7.74 -16.61
CA ARG A 293 33.18 8.54 -15.92
C ARG A 293 32.58 9.06 -14.61
N LEU A 294 33.26 8.79 -13.50
CA LEU A 294 32.84 9.22 -12.18
C LEU A 294 33.61 10.49 -11.75
N ARG A 295 32.88 11.53 -11.38
CA ARG A 295 33.42 12.80 -10.87
C ARG A 295 32.92 13.05 -9.46
N THR A 296 33.82 13.43 -8.54
CA THR A 296 33.43 13.88 -7.20
C THR A 296 32.81 15.26 -7.27
N MET A 297 31.64 15.42 -6.65
CA MET A 297 30.90 16.68 -6.59
C MET A 297 31.18 17.48 -5.32
N ASP A 298 31.67 16.84 -4.26
CA ASP A 298 31.97 17.53 -3.02
C ASP A 298 33.25 18.36 -3.14
N LEU A 299 33.15 19.64 -2.78
CA LEU A 299 34.27 20.59 -2.75
C LEU A 299 35.24 20.31 -1.60
N LEU A 300 34.76 19.66 -0.52
CA LEU A 300 35.53 19.35 0.68
C LEU A 300 35.27 17.89 1.10
N LYS A 301 36.34 17.15 1.37
CA LYS A 301 36.25 15.82 1.98
C LYS A 301 36.14 15.98 3.50
N VAL A 302 34.99 15.64 4.06
CA VAL A 302 34.76 15.64 5.51
C VAL A 302 34.75 14.19 6.01
N PRO A 303 35.60 13.80 6.99
CA PRO A 303 35.61 12.45 7.55
C PRO A 303 34.22 12.04 8.05
N GLY A 304 33.78 10.82 7.71
CA GLY A 304 32.47 10.29 8.09
C GLY A 304 31.27 10.77 7.26
N ARG A 305 31.46 11.72 6.32
CA ARG A 305 30.39 12.15 5.40
C ARG A 305 30.38 11.31 4.11
N PRO A 306 29.21 10.88 3.62
CA PRO A 306 29.10 10.25 2.30
C PRO A 306 29.62 11.17 1.20
N LEU A 307 30.36 10.61 0.24
CA LEU A 307 30.82 11.35 -0.94
C LEU A 307 29.78 11.29 -2.05
N ARG A 308 29.51 12.44 -2.69
CA ARG A 308 28.67 12.53 -3.88
C ARG A 308 29.51 12.34 -5.14
N LEU A 309 29.18 11.32 -5.91
CA LEU A 309 29.81 11.00 -7.19
C LEU A 309 28.78 11.15 -8.31
N GLU A 310 29.10 11.99 -9.29
CA GLU A 310 28.36 12.11 -10.53
C GLU A 310 28.94 11.13 -11.55
N ALA A 311 28.10 10.27 -12.10
CA ALA A 311 28.36 9.40 -13.23
C ALA A 311 27.87 10.08 -14.51
N THR A 312 28.81 10.31 -15.43
CA THR A 312 28.52 10.70 -16.81
C THR A 312 28.78 9.49 -17.70
N PHE A 313 27.81 9.08 -18.49
CA PHE A 313 27.89 7.84 -19.25
C PHE A 313 28.51 8.07 -20.63
N ASN A 314 29.33 7.12 -21.09
CA ASN A 314 29.90 7.16 -22.43
C ASN A 314 28.85 6.81 -23.50
N GLU A 315 27.97 5.86 -23.17
CA GLU A 315 26.74 5.56 -23.89
C GLU A 315 25.58 5.84 -22.95
N LEU A 316 24.60 6.62 -23.39
CA LEU A 316 23.49 7.01 -22.52
C LEU A 316 22.62 5.78 -22.19
N PRO A 317 22.44 5.44 -20.89
CA PRO A 317 21.50 4.42 -20.49
C PRO A 317 20.10 4.79 -20.98
N LEU A 318 19.53 3.92 -21.80
CA LEU A 318 18.17 4.04 -22.28
C LEU A 318 17.28 3.15 -21.43
N TYR A 319 16.27 3.77 -20.85
CA TYR A 319 15.22 3.10 -20.11
C TYR A 319 13.88 3.48 -20.70
N GLU A 320 12.84 2.77 -20.32
CA GLU A 320 11.47 3.21 -20.55
C GLU A 320 10.62 3.00 -19.31
N PHE A 321 9.57 3.80 -19.22
CA PHE A 321 8.47 3.61 -18.28
C PHE A 321 7.24 3.09 -19.01
N ASP A 322 6.46 2.29 -18.29
CA ASP A 322 5.14 1.82 -18.73
C ASP A 322 4.05 2.90 -18.52
N ASN A 323 4.27 3.89 -17.65
CA ASN A 323 3.39 5.06 -17.49
C ASN A 323 4.17 6.26 -16.89
N ILE A 324 3.82 7.49 -17.28
CA ILE A 324 4.33 8.76 -16.71
C ILE A 324 4.13 8.81 -15.18
N ASP A 325 3.05 8.26 -14.64
CA ASP A 325 2.84 8.23 -13.17
C ASP A 325 3.85 7.34 -12.44
N GLU A 326 4.41 6.33 -13.12
CA GLU A 326 5.46 5.45 -12.59
C GLU A 326 6.86 6.09 -12.65
N MET A 327 7.04 7.14 -13.45
CA MET A 327 8.22 8.02 -13.43
C MET A 327 8.45 8.62 -12.03
N LEU A 328 7.41 8.74 -11.21
CA LEU A 328 7.53 9.23 -9.83
C LEU A 328 8.07 8.18 -8.85
N TRP A 329 8.14 6.92 -9.27
CA TRP A 329 8.43 5.77 -8.40
C TRP A 329 9.64 4.95 -8.84
N TRP A 330 10.07 5.01 -10.11
CA TRP A 330 11.29 4.37 -10.67
C TRP A 330 11.50 2.88 -10.40
N LYS A 331 10.56 2.23 -9.74
CA LYS A 331 10.59 0.82 -9.40
C LYS A 331 10.34 -0.06 -10.62
N HIS A 332 9.77 0.52 -11.68
CA HIS A 332 9.18 -0.17 -12.82
C HIS A 332 9.73 0.43 -14.14
N CYS A 333 11.05 0.60 -14.22
CA CYS A 333 11.70 1.02 -15.47
C CYS A 333 12.29 -0.20 -16.18
N ARG A 334 12.03 -0.35 -17.47
CA ARG A 334 12.70 -1.35 -18.30
C ARG A 334 14.01 -0.79 -18.83
N HIS A 335 15.11 -1.52 -18.65
CA HIS A 335 16.38 -1.19 -19.30
C HIS A 335 16.32 -1.63 -20.76
N LEU A 336 16.51 -0.70 -21.69
CA LEU A 336 16.46 -0.96 -23.12
C LEU A 336 17.85 -1.13 -23.72
N ALA A 337 18.76 -0.20 -23.43
CA ALA A 337 20.09 -0.16 -24.03
C ALA A 337 21.07 0.64 -23.17
N GLY A 338 22.37 0.50 -23.47
CA GLY A 338 23.44 1.17 -22.76
C GLY A 338 23.81 0.51 -21.43
N PRO A 339 24.50 1.23 -20.54
CA PRO A 339 24.99 0.65 -19.30
C PRO A 339 23.91 0.58 -18.23
N LYS A 340 23.74 -0.61 -17.66
CA LYS A 340 22.82 -0.84 -16.56
C LYS A 340 23.30 -0.11 -15.30
N MET A 341 22.50 0.86 -14.86
CA MET A 341 22.82 1.64 -13.69
C MET A 341 22.61 0.85 -12.39
N PRO A 342 23.55 0.90 -11.44
CA PRO A 342 23.27 0.48 -10.08
C PRO A 342 22.28 1.45 -9.45
N VAL A 343 21.43 0.91 -8.59
CA VAL A 343 20.39 1.64 -7.87
C VAL A 343 20.79 1.96 -6.42
N ASN A 344 21.72 1.16 -5.88
CA ASN A 344 22.28 1.37 -4.56
C ASN A 344 23.10 2.67 -4.56
N GLY A 345 22.89 3.50 -3.54
CA GLY A 345 23.52 4.82 -3.44
C GLY A 345 22.95 5.87 -4.40
N LEU A 346 22.07 5.53 -5.35
CA LEU A 346 21.52 6.50 -6.30
C LEU A 346 20.64 7.54 -5.59
N ARG A 347 20.92 8.82 -5.86
CA ARG A 347 20.26 9.97 -5.23
C ARG A 347 19.57 10.89 -6.20
N GLU A 348 20.10 11.03 -7.40
CA GLU A 348 19.57 11.98 -8.37
C GLU A 348 19.97 11.49 -9.75
N ILE A 349 19.11 11.69 -10.74
CA ILE A 349 19.51 11.57 -12.14
C ILE A 349 18.85 12.68 -12.95
N GLN A 350 19.45 12.96 -14.10
CA GLN A 350 18.88 13.84 -15.09
C GLN A 350 18.52 13.02 -16.31
N ILE A 351 17.28 13.12 -16.77
CA ILE A 351 16.79 12.43 -17.96
C ILE A 351 16.45 13.40 -19.08
N GLU A 352 16.46 12.86 -20.28
CA GLU A 352 15.79 13.40 -21.44
C GLU A 352 14.70 12.41 -21.86
N LEU A 353 13.45 12.86 -21.94
CA LEU A 353 12.35 12.05 -22.48
C LEU A 353 12.45 12.04 -24.00
N GLU A 354 12.31 10.88 -24.63
CA GLU A 354 12.18 10.80 -26.08
C GLU A 354 10.75 11.23 -26.46
N SER A 355 10.60 12.38 -27.14
CA SER A 355 9.30 12.88 -27.62
C SER A 355 9.16 12.75 -29.13
N GLU A 356 8.01 12.29 -29.61
CA GLU A 356 7.61 12.38 -31.03
C GLU A 356 7.20 13.82 -31.37
N GLY A 357 8.15 14.75 -31.50
CA GLY A 357 7.85 16.15 -31.83
C GLY A 357 9.09 17.03 -32.03
N PRO A 358 8.98 18.19 -32.72
CA PRO A 358 10.13 18.94 -33.24
C PRO A 358 10.84 19.85 -32.22
N SER A 359 10.68 19.64 -30.92
CA SER A 359 11.41 20.44 -29.91
C SER A 359 11.91 19.54 -28.78
N PRO A 360 13.24 19.48 -28.51
CA PRO A 360 13.75 18.75 -27.37
C PRO A 360 13.23 19.41 -26.10
N ALA A 361 12.47 18.67 -25.30
CA ALA A 361 12.04 19.10 -23.99
C ALA A 361 13.27 19.30 -23.10
N ALA A 362 13.26 20.33 -22.24
CA ALA A 362 14.35 20.57 -21.31
C ALA A 362 14.59 19.32 -20.43
N PRO A 363 15.85 18.94 -20.16
CA PRO A 363 16.14 17.74 -19.38
C PRO A 363 15.52 17.79 -17.98
N LEU A 364 14.84 16.72 -17.59
CA LEU A 364 14.18 16.61 -16.30
C LEU A 364 15.16 16.15 -15.24
N ARG A 365 15.13 16.81 -14.08
CA ARG A 365 15.93 16.43 -12.92
C ARG A 365 15.07 15.66 -11.93
N LEU A 366 15.40 14.39 -11.71
CA LEU A 366 14.68 13.50 -10.81
C LEU A 366 15.54 13.24 -9.57
N VAL A 367 15.06 13.70 -8.42
CA VAL A 367 15.77 13.57 -7.13
C VAL A 367 15.06 12.54 -6.27
N ARG A 368 15.82 11.62 -5.68
CA ARG A 368 15.33 10.70 -4.67
C ARG A 368 14.84 11.48 -3.47
N SER A 369 13.52 11.53 -3.31
CA SER A 369 12.89 12.15 -2.15
C SER A 369 13.33 11.43 -0.87
N ARG A 370 13.66 12.21 0.17
CA ARG A 370 13.90 11.69 1.53
C ARG A 370 12.64 11.03 2.15
N HIS A 371 11.48 11.20 1.49
CA HIS A 371 10.15 10.82 1.97
C HIS A 371 9.45 9.78 1.08
N ARG A 372 10.15 9.11 0.14
CA ARG A 372 9.54 8.09 -0.74
C ARG A 372 10.46 6.87 -0.89
N ALA A 373 9.92 5.68 -0.60
CA ALA A 373 10.66 4.41 -0.70
C ALA A 373 10.77 4.01 -2.17
N LEU A 374 11.95 4.16 -2.77
CA LEU A 374 12.32 3.50 -4.01
C LEU A 374 12.79 2.07 -3.66
N SER A 375 12.09 1.04 -4.12
CA SER A 375 12.57 -0.36 -4.14
C SER A 375 12.73 -0.75 -5.59
N PHE A 376 13.83 -1.43 -5.92
CA PHE A 376 14.25 -1.64 -7.29
C PHE A 376 14.27 -3.14 -7.59
N ARG A 377 13.63 -3.57 -8.67
CA ARG A 377 13.73 -4.94 -9.17
C ARG A 377 13.90 -4.93 -10.68
N PHE A 378 14.91 -5.65 -11.17
CA PHE A 378 15.18 -5.80 -12.59
C PHE A 378 14.98 -7.28 -12.95
N ASP A 379 13.79 -7.63 -13.41
CA ASP A 379 13.54 -8.96 -13.96
C ASP A 379 13.96 -9.02 -15.45
N GLN A 380 14.13 -10.23 -15.98
CA GLN A 380 14.56 -10.47 -17.37
C GLN A 380 13.45 -10.09 -18.38
N PRO A 381 13.79 -9.51 -19.55
CA PRO A 381 12.81 -8.95 -20.51
C PRO A 381 11.73 -9.93 -20.99
N GLU A 382 12.05 -11.22 -21.07
CA GLU A 382 11.16 -12.25 -21.60
C GLU A 382 10.05 -12.67 -20.63
N ALA A 383 10.28 -12.50 -19.32
CA ALA A 383 9.30 -12.82 -18.27
C ALA A 383 8.21 -11.76 -18.14
N TRP A 384 8.52 -10.50 -18.47
CA TRP A 384 7.61 -9.36 -18.30
C TRP A 384 6.73 -9.07 -19.52
N ARG A 385 7.16 -9.42 -20.74
CA ARG A 385 6.33 -9.27 -21.98
C ARG A 385 5.01 -10.06 -21.94
N ARG A 386 4.81 -10.93 -20.95
CA ARG A 386 3.57 -11.68 -20.73
C ARG A 386 2.60 -10.98 -19.79
N HIS A 387 2.95 -9.86 -19.16
CA HIS A 387 2.13 -9.21 -18.11
C HIS A 387 1.89 -7.72 -18.43
N LEU A 388 0.66 -7.48 -18.92
CA LEU A 388 -0.11 -6.21 -19.01
C LEU A 388 0.33 -5.13 -20.02
N PRO A 389 -0.58 -4.68 -20.91
CA PRO A 389 -0.42 -3.47 -21.75
C PRO A 389 -0.77 -2.18 -20.98
N THR A 390 -0.17 -1.05 -21.35
CA THR A 390 -0.35 0.28 -20.72
C THR A 390 -1.68 0.97 -21.09
N ARG A 391 -2.05 2.08 -20.41
CA ARG A 391 -3.32 2.82 -20.57
C ARG A 391 -3.52 3.44 -21.97
N ASP A 392 -2.45 3.88 -22.61
CA ASP A 392 -2.42 4.44 -23.97
C ASP A 392 -1.70 3.52 -24.98
N ASN A 393 -1.29 2.33 -24.54
CA ASN A 393 -0.47 1.38 -25.30
C ASN A 393 0.88 1.97 -25.75
N ARG A 394 1.34 3.05 -25.11
CA ARG A 394 2.63 3.69 -25.36
C ARG A 394 3.58 3.39 -24.21
N THR A 395 4.87 3.43 -24.53
CA THR A 395 5.94 3.47 -23.54
C THR A 395 6.63 4.82 -23.66
N TYR A 396 7.27 5.25 -22.57
CA TYR A 396 7.96 6.53 -22.51
C TYR A 396 9.46 6.27 -22.38
N PRO A 397 10.19 6.12 -23.50
CA PRO A 397 11.62 5.96 -23.46
C PRO A 397 12.29 7.25 -22.98
N PHE A 398 13.37 7.08 -22.22
CA PHE A 398 14.15 8.17 -21.69
C PHE A 398 15.61 7.81 -21.56
N ARG A 399 16.46 8.79 -21.82
CA ARG A 399 17.91 8.65 -21.72
C ARG A 399 18.39 9.27 -20.43
N VAL A 400 19.26 8.56 -19.72
CA VAL A 400 19.89 9.09 -18.52
C VAL A 400 21.14 9.86 -18.89
N LEU A 401 21.08 11.19 -18.79
CA LEU A 401 22.20 12.07 -19.11
C LEU A 401 23.29 12.00 -18.05
N ARG A 402 22.88 11.94 -16.78
CA ARG A 402 23.79 11.79 -15.63
C ARG A 402 23.11 11.18 -14.43
N ALA A 403 23.92 10.59 -13.55
CA ALA A 403 23.45 10.01 -12.30
C ALA A 403 24.35 10.37 -11.12
N VAL A 404 23.77 10.79 -10.00
CA VAL A 404 24.49 11.15 -8.77
C VAL A 404 24.27 10.09 -7.71
N TYR A 405 25.36 9.59 -7.16
CA TYR A 405 25.43 8.57 -6.13
C TYR A 405 25.99 9.14 -4.84
N GLU A 406 25.52 8.65 -3.70
CA GLU A 406 26.20 8.77 -2.41
C GLU A 406 26.92 7.47 -2.09
N THR A 407 28.22 7.55 -1.85
CA THR A 407 29.10 6.40 -1.62
C THR A 407 29.96 6.55 -0.36
N ALA A 408 30.43 5.43 0.19
CA ALA A 408 31.54 5.44 1.15
C ALA A 408 32.82 5.92 0.43
N PRO A 409 33.65 6.76 1.06
CA PRO A 409 34.99 7.01 0.56
C PRO A 409 35.77 5.69 0.44
N SER A 410 36.51 5.53 -0.65
CA SER A 410 37.50 4.45 -0.74
C SER A 410 38.57 4.68 0.33
N THR A 411 38.69 3.77 1.29
CA THR A 411 39.86 3.64 2.15
C THR A 411 41.12 3.45 1.32
#